data_AF-A0A7W0L4F3-F1
#
_entry.id   AF-A0A7W0L4F3-F1
#
_cell.length_a   1.000
_cell.length_b   1.000
_cell.length_c   1.000
_cell.angle_alpha   90.00
_cell.angle_beta   90.00
_cell.angle_gamma   90.00
#
_symmetry.space_group_name_H-M   'P 1'
#
loop_
_entity.id
_entity.type
_entity.pdbx_description
1 polymer ?
#
loop_
_entity_poly.entity_id
_entity_poly.type
_entity_poly.pdbx_seq_one_letter_code
_entity_poly.pdbx_strand_id
1 'polypeptide(L)'
;MCMLSHRLQVLIDERRYRRLQASAEKRGVSIGQLIREAIDRSYSSDEDRRAAAGQRILGAAPMDVPDVTELKRELEEVRARRG
;
A
#
# COMPACT_ATOMS: atom_id res chain seq x y z
N MET A 1 -10.07 -12.57 11.60
CA MET A 1 -9.77 -13.86 10.94
C MET A 1 -10.75 -14.02 9.80
N CYS A 2 -10.34 -13.77 8.56
CA CYS A 2 -11.26 -13.86 7.42
C CYS A 2 -11.43 -15.33 7.01
N MET A 3 -12.67 -15.79 6.97
CA MET A 3 -13.01 -17.14 6.50
C MET A 3 -12.91 -17.17 4.97
N LEU A 4 -12.18 -18.14 4.41
CA LEU A 4 -12.03 -18.29 2.96
C LEU A 4 -13.34 -18.86 2.39
N SER A 5 -14.11 -18.04 1.69
CA SER A 5 -15.47 -18.39 1.21
C SER A 5 -15.54 -18.75 -0.27
N HIS A 6 -14.55 -18.38 -1.08
CA HIS A 6 -14.55 -18.57 -2.54
C HIS A 6 -13.34 -19.40 -2.98
N ARG A 7 -13.57 -20.41 -3.84
CA ARG A 7 -12.52 -21.25 -4.43
C ARG A 7 -12.18 -20.75 -5.83
N LEU A 8 -10.90 -20.46 -6.05
CA LEU A 8 -10.34 -20.07 -7.35
C LEU A 8 -9.46 -21.20 -7.90
N GLN A 9 -9.65 -21.57 -9.17
CA GLN A 9 -8.78 -22.49 -9.91
C GLN A 9 -8.16 -21.75 -11.10
N VAL A 10 -6.83 -21.72 -11.16
CA VAL A 10 -6.08 -21.06 -12.24
C VAL A 10 -4.98 -22.00 -12.71
N LEU A 11 -4.94 -22.25 -14.01
CA LEU A 11 -3.84 -22.98 -14.64
C LEU A 11 -2.67 -22.04 -14.89
N ILE A 12 -1.47 -22.48 -14.51
CA ILE A 12 -0.21 -21.77 -14.75
C ILE A 12 0.80 -22.72 -15.38
N ASP A 13 1.76 -22.16 -16.10
CA ASP A 13 2.86 -22.95 -16.64
C ASP A 13 3.81 -23.46 -15.53
N GLU A 14 4.55 -24.51 -15.87
CA GLU A 14 5.52 -25.19 -15.00
C GLU A 14 6.58 -24.22 -14.42
N ARG A 15 7.03 -23.25 -15.23
CA ARG A 15 8.04 -22.27 -14.79
C ARG A 15 7.47 -21.36 -13.70
N ARG A 16 6.21 -20.91 -13.83
CA ARG A 16 5.53 -20.12 -12.79
C ARG A 16 5.28 -20.96 -11.53
N TYR A 17 4.87 -22.21 -11.69
CA TYR A 17 4.64 -23.12 -10.56
C TYR A 17 5.91 -23.30 -9.73
N ARG A 18 7.05 -23.62 -10.37
CA ARG A 18 8.35 -23.76 -9.68
C ARG A 18 8.78 -22.50 -8.93
N ARG A 19 8.55 -21.32 -9.51
CA ARG A 19 8.86 -20.05 -8.83
C ARG A 19 8.02 -19.84 -7.58
N LEU A 20 6.73 -20.16 -7.62
CA LEU A 20 5.84 -20.08 -6.45
C LEU A 20 6.26 -21.08 -5.38
N GLN A 21 6.54 -22.33 -5.77
CA GLN A 21 6.97 -23.37 -4.85
C GLN A 21 8.26 -23.00 -4.13
N ALA A 22 9.31 -22.60 -4.85
CA ALA A 22 10.58 -22.18 -4.25
C ALA A 22 10.42 -20.99 -3.29
N SER A 23 9.51 -20.05 -3.63
CA SER A 23 9.22 -18.90 -2.76
C SER A 23 8.46 -19.30 -1.50
N ALA A 24 7.55 -20.27 -1.60
CA ALA A 24 6.78 -20.81 -0.48
C ALA A 24 7.69 -21.55 0.49
N GLU A 25 8.53 -22.44 -0.04
CA GLU A 25 9.52 -23.21 0.73
C GLU A 25 10.50 -22.28 1.45
N LYS A 26 11.08 -21.31 0.75
CA LYS A 26 12.00 -20.33 1.35
C LYS A 26 11.38 -19.55 2.52
N ARG A 27 10.07 -19.31 2.47
CA ARG A 27 9.34 -18.53 3.48
C ARG A 27 8.61 -19.39 4.51
N GLY A 28 8.58 -20.72 4.36
CA GLY A 28 7.83 -21.62 5.23
C GLY A 28 6.32 -21.41 5.18
N VAL A 29 5.76 -20.97 4.05
CA VAL A 29 4.32 -20.67 3.90
C VAL A 29 3.70 -21.45 2.74
N SER A 30 2.37 -21.59 2.75
CA SER A 30 1.67 -22.22 1.63
C SER A 30 1.68 -21.35 0.37
N ILE A 31 1.63 -21.99 -0.81
CA ILE A 31 1.42 -21.29 -2.09
C ILE A 31 0.14 -20.45 -2.05
N GLY A 32 -0.93 -20.96 -1.42
CA GLY A 32 -2.18 -20.23 -1.27
C GLY A 32 -2.02 -18.94 -0.46
N GLN A 33 -1.17 -18.94 0.58
CA GLN A 33 -0.85 -17.70 1.31
C GLN A 33 -0.07 -16.72 0.43
N LEU A 34 0.93 -17.19 -0.32
CA LEU A 34 1.68 -16.34 -1.24
C LEU A 34 0.78 -15.67 -2.28
N ILE A 35 -0.15 -16.43 -2.86
CA ILE A 35 -1.09 -15.90 -3.85
C ILE A 35 -1.98 -14.84 -3.21
N ARG A 36 -2.52 -15.08 -2.01
CA ARG A 36 -3.32 -14.08 -1.29
C ARG A 36 -2.52 -12.80 -1.00
N GLU A 37 -1.30 -12.90 -0.50
CA GLU A 37 -0.44 -11.73 -0.26
C GLU A 37 -0.11 -10.98 -1.56
N ALA A 38 0.09 -11.70 -2.67
CA ALA A 38 0.30 -11.09 -3.98
C ALA A 38 -0.95 -10.36 -4.47
N ILE A 39 -2.14 -10.95 -4.30
CA ILE A 39 -3.43 -10.30 -4.57
C ILE A 39 -3.57 -9.06 -3.70
N ASP A 40 -3.37 -9.17 -2.39
CA ASP A 40 -3.47 -8.05 -1.45
C ASP A 40 -2.48 -6.94 -1.79
N ARG A 41 -1.32 -7.23 -2.39
CA ARG A 41 -0.36 -6.20 -2.83
C ARG A 41 -0.68 -5.61 -4.20
N SER A 42 -1.17 -6.43 -5.12
CA SER A 42 -1.52 -5.99 -6.48
C SER A 42 -2.83 -5.21 -6.50
N TYR A 43 -3.73 -5.55 -5.58
CA TYR A 43 -5.05 -4.96 -5.42
C TYR A 43 -5.21 -4.29 -4.07
N SER A 44 -4.13 -4.10 -3.30
CA SER A 44 -4.15 -3.15 -2.18
C SER A 44 -4.61 -1.85 -2.78
N SER A 45 -5.79 -1.44 -2.35
CA SER A 45 -6.52 -0.33 -2.88
C SER A 45 -5.76 0.94 -2.55
N ASP A 46 -4.83 1.28 -3.44
CA ASP A 46 -4.26 2.61 -3.54
C ASP A 46 -5.41 3.63 -3.60
N GLU A 47 -6.55 3.24 -4.17
CA GLU A 47 -7.83 3.94 -4.10
C GLU A 47 -8.38 4.10 -2.69
N ASP A 48 -8.48 3.04 -1.86
CA ASP A 48 -8.99 3.20 -0.48
C ASP A 48 -7.99 3.97 0.38
N ARG A 49 -6.69 3.78 0.16
CA ARG A 49 -5.65 4.56 0.84
C ARG A 49 -5.73 6.04 0.45
N ARG A 50 -5.91 6.35 -0.84
CA ARG A 50 -6.08 7.73 -1.34
C ARG A 50 -7.40 8.32 -0.88
N ALA A 51 -8.48 7.56 -0.91
CA ALA A 51 -9.80 7.98 -0.42
C ALA A 51 -9.77 8.26 1.07
N ALA A 52 -9.18 7.38 1.88
CA ALA A 52 -9.01 7.58 3.32
C ALA A 52 -8.05 8.74 3.65
N ALA A 53 -7.02 8.96 2.83
CA ALA A 53 -6.17 10.15 2.95
C ALA A 53 -6.95 11.45 2.62
N GLY A 54 -7.73 11.43 1.53
CA GLY A 54 -8.59 12.54 1.14
C GLY A 54 -9.65 12.87 2.19
N GLN A 55 -10.34 11.86 2.73
CA GLN A 55 -11.31 12.05 3.81
C GLN A 55 -10.68 12.65 5.06
N ARG A 56 -9.45 12.26 5.43
CA ARG A 56 -8.73 12.87 6.55
C ARG A 56 -8.38 14.34 6.31
N ILE A 57 -8.00 14.70 5.08
CA ILE A 57 -7.71 16.10 4.71
C ILE A 57 -9.00 16.93 4.72
N LEU A 58 -10.06 16.43 4.09
CA LEU A 58 -11.34 17.13 3.98
C LEU A 58 -12.08 17.24 5.32
N GLY A 59 -11.88 16.28 6.22
CA GLY A 59 -12.46 16.28 7.56
C GLY A 59 -11.60 16.99 8.62
N ALA A 60 -10.40 17.46 8.27
CA ALA A 60 -9.56 18.21 9.19
C ALA A 60 -10.19 19.59 9.48
N ALA A 61 -10.10 20.04 10.72
CA ALA A 61 -10.48 21.40 11.07
C ALA A 61 -9.62 22.40 10.27
N PRO A 62 -10.20 23.49 9.75
CA PRO A 62 -9.43 24.55 9.11
C PRO A 62 -8.32 25.01 10.04
N MET A 63 -7.08 24.95 9.56
CA MET A 63 -5.93 25.50 10.26
C MET A 63 -5.73 26.94 9.83
N ASP A 64 -5.30 27.78 10.77
CA ASP A 64 -4.83 29.13 10.44
C ASP A 64 -3.51 28.99 9.70
N VAL A 65 -3.46 29.46 8.46
CA VAL A 65 -2.29 29.36 7.58
C VAL A 65 -1.89 30.77 7.16
N PRO A 66 -0.60 31.13 7.30
CA PRO A 66 -0.12 32.41 6.80
C PRO A 66 -0.25 32.50 5.28
N ASP A 67 -0.05 33.69 4.72
CA ASP A 67 -0.13 33.86 3.28
C ASP A 67 0.92 33.01 2.54
N VAL A 68 0.70 32.82 1.24
CA VAL A 68 1.54 31.92 0.42
C VAL A 68 3.00 32.35 0.41
N THR A 69 3.30 33.65 0.53
CA THR A 69 4.67 34.18 0.54
C THR A 69 5.36 33.84 1.85
N GLU A 70 4.69 34.07 2.97
CA GLU A 70 5.21 33.75 4.30
C GLU A 70 5.37 32.24 4.50
N LEU A 71 4.38 31.44 4.09
CA LEU A 71 4.46 29.98 4.17
C LEU A 71 5.64 29.41 3.38
N LYS A 72 5.92 29.97 2.19
CA LYS A 72 7.08 29.57 1.38
C LYS A 72 8.40 29.88 2.10
N ARG A 73 8.50 31.05 2.71
CA ARG A 73 9.68 31.46 3.47
C ARG A 73 9.93 30.52 4.66
N GLU A 74 8.89 30.20 5.43
CA GLU A 74 8.98 29.25 6.54
C GLU A 74 9.48 27.86 6.07
N LEU A 75 8.94 27.37 4.95
CA LEU A 75 9.35 26.07 4.38
C LEU A 75 10.81 26.07 3.93
N GLU A 76 11.30 27.16 3.35
CA GLU A 76 12.71 27.32 2.98
C GLU A 76 13.60 27.32 4.22
N GLU A 77 13.23 28.05 5.28
CA GLU A 77 13.96 28.08 6.55
C GLU A 77 14.02 26.69 7.23
N VAL A 78 12.95 25.89 7.14
CA VAL A 78 12.93 24.51 7.66
C VAL A 78 13.83 23.58 6.83
N ARG A 79 13.82 23.72 5.50
CA ARG A 79 14.64 22.89 4.61
C ARG A 79 16.12 23.20 4.76
N ALA A 80 16.48 24.48 4.89
CA ALA A 80 17.86 24.91 5.11
C ALA A 80 18.45 24.38 6.43
N ARG A 81 17.61 24.12 7.45
CA ARG A 81 18.02 23.53 8.73
C ARG A 81 18.21 22.01 8.71
N ARG A 82 17.77 21.32 7.65
CA ARG A 82 17.84 19.87 7.51
C ARG A 82 18.93 19.39 6.54
N GLY A 83 19.55 20.30 5.78
CA GLY A 83 20.74 20.03 4.97
C GLY A 83 22.00 20.30 5.77
#